data_AF-A0A8C4QH92-F1
#
_entry.id   AF-A0A8C4QH92-F1
#
_cell.length_a   1.000
_cell.length_b   1.000
_cell.length_c   1.000
_cell.angle_alpha   90.00
_cell.angle_beta   90.00
_cell.angle_gamma   90.00
#
_symmetry.space_group_name_H-M   'P 1'
#
loop_
_entity.id
_entity.type
_entity.pdbx_description
1 polymer ?
#
loop_
_entity_poly.entity_id
_entity_poly.type
_entity_poly.pdbx_seq_one_letter_code
_entity_poly.pdbx_strand_id
1 'polypeptide(L)'
;RLKELSSLPAAQSEQRKLQRDRLASEFSTALNNFQAMQRKAAEKEKESVARARANSRLLQPVRDFSPVLLQDETVGVTAQDLEELKEREGAIMQLEADIVDVNQIFKDLGTMIHEQGDIIDSIEANVETAETSVQQANRELRAASRHQSASRKKICLLLLVLAVAALVLGIVIWLSTRK
;
A
#
# COMPACT_ATOMS: atom_id res chain seq x y z
N ARG A 1 -22.13 4.32 -22.54
CA ARG A 1 -20.77 4.59 -23.06
C ARG A 1 -20.05 5.66 -22.23
N LEU A 2 -20.21 6.98 -22.43
CA LEU A 2 -19.51 7.98 -21.58
C LEU A 2 -19.98 8.00 -20.11
N LYS A 3 -21.27 7.76 -19.86
CA LYS A 3 -21.87 7.73 -18.51
C LYS A 3 -21.54 6.48 -17.69
N GLU A 4 -20.98 5.45 -18.33
CA GLU A 4 -20.51 4.23 -17.63
C GLU A 4 -19.05 4.39 -17.19
N LEU A 5 -18.24 5.14 -17.94
CA LEU A 5 -16.86 5.45 -17.56
C LEU A 5 -16.76 6.38 -16.34
N SER A 6 -17.79 7.20 -16.07
CA SER A 6 -17.82 8.13 -14.94
C SER A 6 -18.12 7.45 -13.59
N SER A 7 -18.84 6.32 -13.59
CA SER A 7 -19.19 5.60 -12.35
C SER A 7 -18.21 4.47 -11.99
N LEU A 8 -17.38 4.04 -12.95
CA LEU A 8 -16.37 3.00 -12.73
C LEU A 8 -15.26 3.39 -11.72
N PRO A 9 -14.69 4.61 -11.71
CA PRO A 9 -13.54 4.90 -10.86
C PRO A 9 -13.89 4.94 -9.36
N ALA A 10 -15.07 5.46 -8.98
CA ALA A 10 -15.50 5.55 -7.58
C ALA A 10 -15.88 4.18 -6.99
N ALA A 11 -16.58 3.32 -7.74
CA ALA A 11 -16.88 1.97 -7.28
C ALA A 11 -15.60 1.12 -7.12
N GLN A 12 -14.61 1.36 -7.99
CA GLN A 12 -13.35 0.63 -7.96
C GLN A 12 -12.40 1.13 -6.84
N SER A 13 -12.46 2.41 -6.46
CA SER A 13 -11.71 2.97 -5.33
C SER A 13 -12.25 2.47 -3.99
N GLU A 14 -13.57 2.49 -3.80
CA GLU A 14 -14.22 1.95 -2.59
C GLU A 14 -13.91 0.47 -2.40
N GLN A 15 -13.97 -0.33 -3.48
CA GLN A 15 -13.64 -1.75 -3.42
C GLN A 15 -12.17 -1.97 -3.03
N ARG A 16 -11.24 -1.12 -3.48
CA ARG A 16 -9.83 -1.21 -3.09
C ARG A 16 -9.62 -0.81 -1.63
N LYS A 17 -10.28 0.24 -1.14
CA LYS A 17 -10.26 0.61 0.29
C LYS A 17 -10.71 -0.57 1.15
N LEU A 18 -11.87 -1.15 0.83
CA LEU A 18 -12.45 -2.29 1.54
C LEU A 18 -11.54 -3.53 1.51
N GLN A 19 -10.90 -3.82 0.37
CA GLN A 19 -9.95 -4.92 0.24
C GLN A 19 -8.70 -4.73 1.10
N ARG A 20 -8.16 -3.49 1.17
CA ARG A 20 -7.01 -3.18 2.03
C ARG A 20 -7.35 -3.33 3.51
N ASP A 21 -8.48 -2.78 3.95
CA ASP A 21 -8.90 -2.85 5.35
C ASP A 21 -9.12 -4.31 5.79
N ARG A 22 -9.71 -5.12 4.90
CA ARG A 22 -9.85 -6.55 5.13
C ARG A 22 -8.50 -7.25 5.25
N LEU A 23 -7.58 -7.01 4.31
CA LEU A 23 -6.25 -7.62 4.31
C LEU A 23 -5.45 -7.24 5.57
N ALA A 24 -5.55 -5.99 5.99
CA ALA A 24 -4.98 -5.49 7.23
C ALA A 24 -5.52 -6.23 8.46
N SER A 25 -6.84 -6.40 8.54
CA SER A 25 -7.49 -7.16 9.61
C SER A 25 -7.06 -8.63 9.63
N GLU A 26 -7.00 -9.27 8.46
CA GLU A 26 -6.56 -10.67 8.33
C GLU A 26 -5.09 -10.83 8.76
N PHE A 27 -4.21 -9.93 8.34
CA PHE A 27 -2.80 -9.93 8.72
C PHE A 27 -2.60 -9.65 10.22
N SER A 28 -3.34 -8.71 10.79
CA SER A 28 -3.35 -8.44 12.24
C SER A 28 -3.78 -9.67 13.05
N THR A 29 -4.79 -10.40 12.56
CA THR A 29 -5.25 -11.64 13.20
C THR A 29 -4.18 -12.73 13.13
N ALA A 30 -3.55 -12.91 11.96
CA ALA A 30 -2.49 -13.88 11.77
C ALA A 30 -1.26 -13.59 12.65
N LEU A 31 -0.85 -12.33 12.75
CA LEU A 31 0.26 -11.91 13.62
C LEU A 31 -0.04 -12.14 15.10
N ASN A 32 -1.25 -11.80 15.57
CA ASN A 32 -1.63 -12.06 16.96
C ASN A 32 -1.56 -13.55 17.31
N ASN A 33 -2.04 -14.41 16.41
CA ASN A 33 -1.95 -15.86 16.58
C ASN A 33 -0.49 -16.34 16.59
N PHE A 34 0.35 -15.83 15.69
CA PHE A 34 1.77 -16.15 15.62
C PHE A 34 2.51 -15.75 16.90
N GLN A 35 2.26 -14.54 17.41
CA GLN A 35 2.85 -14.04 18.65
C GLN A 35 2.41 -14.88 19.87
N ALA A 36 1.14 -15.29 19.93
CA ALA A 36 0.64 -16.18 20.97
C ALA A 36 1.32 -17.56 20.91
N MET A 37 1.53 -18.09 19.70
CA MET A 37 2.22 -19.36 19.48
C MET A 37 3.70 -19.28 19.89
N GLN A 38 4.39 -18.20 19.50
CA GLN A 38 5.79 -17.96 19.89
C GLN A 38 5.96 -17.83 21.41
N ARG A 39 5.08 -17.07 22.09
CA ARG A 39 5.12 -16.96 23.56
C ARG A 39 4.93 -18.31 24.24
N LYS A 40 3.98 -19.10 23.76
CA LYS A 40 3.73 -20.45 24.27
C LYS A 40 4.90 -21.40 24.03
N ALA A 41 5.57 -21.27 22.88
CA ALA A 41 6.80 -22.01 22.59
C ALA A 41 7.94 -21.59 23.53
N ALA A 42 8.15 -20.28 23.71
CA ALA A 42 9.16 -19.72 24.60
C ALA A 42 8.97 -20.16 26.05
N GLU A 43 7.73 -20.11 26.57
CA GLU A 43 7.41 -20.58 27.93
C GLU A 43 7.72 -22.07 28.09
N LYS A 44 7.33 -22.90 27.12
CA LYS A 44 7.57 -24.35 27.17
C LYS A 44 9.06 -24.69 27.10
N GLU A 45 9.81 -23.99 26.27
CA GLU A 45 11.25 -24.17 26.14
C GLU A 45 11.98 -23.72 27.42
N LYS A 46 11.60 -22.56 27.97
CA LYS A 46 12.10 -22.04 29.25
C LYS A 46 11.81 -22.98 30.42
N GLU A 47 10.62 -23.57 30.49
CA GLU A 47 10.28 -24.57 31.50
C GLU A 47 11.14 -25.84 31.33
N SER A 48 11.36 -26.29 30.09
CA SER A 48 12.22 -27.45 29.81
C SER A 48 13.67 -27.22 30.23
N VAL A 49 14.22 -26.03 29.94
CA VAL A 49 15.58 -25.62 30.32
C VAL A 49 15.67 -25.48 31.84
N ALA A 50 14.68 -24.88 32.50
CA ALA A 50 14.64 -24.77 33.95
C ALA A 50 14.62 -26.15 34.63
N ARG A 51 13.86 -27.11 34.10
CA ARG A 51 13.84 -28.50 34.59
C ARG A 51 15.18 -29.21 34.36
N ALA A 52 15.76 -29.10 33.17
CA ALA A 52 17.07 -29.67 32.86
C ALA A 52 18.18 -29.09 33.75
N ARG A 53 18.14 -27.77 34.01
CA ARG A 53 19.04 -27.07 34.92
C ARG A 53 18.85 -27.50 36.38
N ALA A 54 17.61 -27.67 36.84
CA ALA A 54 17.33 -28.17 38.19
C ALA A 54 17.86 -29.59 38.39
N ASN A 55 17.65 -30.47 37.41
CA ASN A 55 18.20 -31.83 37.41
C ASN A 55 19.74 -31.82 37.40
N SER A 56 20.37 -30.95 36.63
CA SER A 56 21.83 -30.78 36.60
C SER A 56 22.39 -30.24 37.93
N ARG A 57 21.68 -29.31 38.58
CA ARG A 57 22.11 -28.69 39.84
C ARG A 57 22.02 -29.64 41.04
N LEU A 58 21.08 -30.59 41.02
CA LEU A 58 20.99 -31.66 42.02
C LEU A 58 22.13 -32.69 41.92
N LEU A 59 22.88 -32.70 40.80
CA LEU A 59 23.98 -33.61 40.51
C LEU A 59 25.36 -32.95 40.60
N GLN A 60 25.47 -31.71 41.14
CA GLN A 60 26.78 -31.15 41.47
C GLN A 60 27.45 -32.06 42.51
N PRO A 61 28.62 -32.64 42.22
CA PRO A 61 29.33 -33.42 43.21
C PRO A 61 29.73 -32.46 44.32
N VAL A 62 29.29 -32.74 45.55
CA VAL A 62 29.93 -32.26 46.76
C VAL A 62 31.41 -32.59 46.59
N ARG A 63 32.22 -31.56 46.34
CA ARG A 63 33.63 -31.67 45.95
C ARG A 63 34.52 -31.93 47.18
N ASP A 64 34.04 -32.73 48.12
CA ASP A 64 34.77 -33.15 49.31
C ASP A 64 34.31 -34.55 49.77
N PHE A 65 35.29 -35.42 50.00
CA PHE A 65 35.28 -36.75 50.64
C PHE A 65 35.17 -38.03 49.77
N SER A 66 36.38 -38.52 49.41
CA SER A 66 36.88 -39.91 49.39
C SER A 66 36.35 -40.98 48.40
N PRO A 67 37.21 -41.95 48.00
CA PRO A 67 36.91 -42.89 46.92
C PRO A 67 36.31 -44.19 47.48
N VAL A 68 35.02 -44.43 47.24
CA VAL A 68 34.44 -45.77 47.36
C VAL A 68 33.62 -46.07 46.11
N LEU A 69 34.09 -47.11 45.43
CA LEU A 69 33.49 -47.82 44.33
C LEU A 69 32.04 -48.22 44.65
N LEU A 70 31.07 -47.58 44.00
CA LEU A 70 29.77 -48.19 43.71
C LEU A 70 29.39 -47.91 42.27
N GLN A 71 29.45 -48.99 41.52
CA GLN A 71 28.98 -49.18 40.17
C GLN A 71 27.45 -49.21 40.26
N ASP A 72 26.83 -48.05 40.09
CA ASP A 72 25.40 -47.95 39.78
C ASP A 72 25.20 -46.72 38.91
N GLU A 73 24.22 -46.80 38.03
CA GLU A 73 23.94 -46.03 36.82
C GLU A 73 23.84 -44.50 37.03
N THR A 74 24.94 -43.85 37.43
CA THR A 74 25.03 -42.40 37.52
C THR A 74 25.24 -41.84 36.13
N VAL A 75 24.14 -41.46 35.48
CA VAL A 75 24.12 -40.56 34.32
C VAL A 75 24.75 -39.23 34.79
N GLY A 76 26.07 -39.18 34.79
CA GLY A 76 26.84 -38.00 35.07
C GLY A 76 26.56 -37.00 33.95
N VAL A 77 25.96 -35.87 34.30
CA VAL A 77 25.78 -34.73 33.39
C VAL A 77 27.14 -34.41 32.78
N THR A 78 27.27 -34.65 31.49
CA THR A 78 28.53 -34.49 30.77
C THR A 78 28.74 -33.01 30.42
N ALA A 79 29.98 -32.61 30.11
CA ALA A 79 30.25 -31.27 29.58
C ALA A 79 29.39 -30.95 28.32
N GLN A 80 29.00 -32.00 27.60
CA GLN A 80 28.09 -31.95 26.45
C GLN A 80 26.68 -31.45 26.83
N ASP A 81 26.12 -31.90 27.96
CA ASP A 81 24.79 -31.47 28.42
C ASP A 81 24.77 -29.98 28.83
N LEU A 82 25.90 -29.49 29.34
CA LEU A 82 26.05 -28.08 29.75
C LEU A 82 26.19 -27.15 28.52
N GLU A 83 26.87 -27.63 27.47
CA GLU A 83 26.94 -26.94 26.16
C GLU A 83 25.54 -26.88 25.52
N GLU A 84 24.81 -28.01 25.51
CA GLU A 84 23.45 -28.08 24.96
C GLU A 84 22.48 -27.14 25.71
N LEU A 85 22.56 -27.09 27.04
CA LEU A 85 21.80 -26.14 27.86
C LEU A 85 22.08 -24.67 27.47
N LYS A 86 23.34 -24.34 27.20
CA LYS A 86 23.75 -22.99 26.81
C LYS A 86 23.26 -22.64 25.40
N GLU A 87 23.30 -23.59 24.47
CA GLU A 87 22.72 -23.41 23.12
C GLU A 87 21.20 -23.15 23.20
N ARG A 88 20.47 -23.92 24.03
CA ARG A 88 19.03 -23.71 24.26
C ARG A 88 18.73 -22.36 24.91
N GLU A 89 19.53 -21.92 25.88
CA GLU A 89 19.39 -20.57 26.46
C GLU A 89 19.59 -19.47 25.39
N GLY A 90 20.54 -19.66 24.49
CA GLY A 90 20.75 -18.77 23.34
C GLY A 90 19.55 -18.73 22.39
N ALA A 91 18.96 -19.89 22.08
CA ALA A 91 17.76 -19.99 21.25
C ALA A 91 16.56 -19.28 21.88
N ILE A 92 16.38 -19.39 23.20
CA ILE A 92 15.32 -18.67 23.94
C ILE A 92 15.53 -17.16 23.86
N MET A 93 16.75 -16.66 24.04
CA MET A 93 17.05 -15.22 23.90
C MET A 93 16.72 -14.70 22.51
N GLN A 94 17.03 -15.49 21.47
CA GLN A 94 16.69 -15.14 20.11
C GLN A 94 15.17 -15.11 19.89
N LEU A 95 14.44 -16.09 20.44
CA LEU A 95 12.98 -16.12 20.38
C LEU A 95 12.33 -14.93 21.11
N GLU A 96 12.89 -14.50 22.25
CA GLU A 96 12.44 -13.29 22.95
C GLU A 96 12.66 -12.01 22.12
N ALA A 97 13.78 -11.92 21.39
CA ALA A 97 14.04 -10.82 20.46
C ALA A 97 13.06 -10.83 19.27
N ASP A 98 12.81 -12.00 18.68
CA ASP A 98 11.85 -12.15 17.57
C ASP A 98 10.43 -11.71 17.97
N ILE A 99 10.01 -11.95 19.21
CA ILE A 99 8.71 -11.49 19.74
C ILE A 99 8.64 -9.96 19.81
N VAL A 100 9.75 -9.29 20.15
CA VAL A 100 9.83 -7.82 20.17
C VAL A 100 9.73 -7.26 18.75
N ASP A 101 10.40 -7.90 17.79
CA ASP A 101 10.35 -7.51 16.38
C ASP A 101 8.94 -7.65 15.79
N VAL A 102 8.19 -8.69 16.17
CA VAL A 102 6.78 -8.84 15.76
C VAL A 102 5.91 -7.67 16.27
N ASN A 103 6.16 -7.16 17.48
CA ASN A 103 5.46 -5.99 18.00
C ASN A 103 5.82 -4.71 17.23
N GLN A 104 7.07 -4.58 16.79
CA GLN A 104 7.50 -3.49 15.90
C GLN A 104 6.72 -3.56 14.58
N ILE A 105 6.64 -4.74 13.94
CA ILE A 105 5.86 -4.96 12.72
C ILE A 105 4.40 -4.58 12.92
N PHE A 106 3.81 -4.87 14.09
CA PHE A 106 2.42 -4.52 14.38
C PHE A 106 2.20 -3.00 14.44
N LYS A 107 3.12 -2.24 15.05
CA LYS A 107 3.08 -0.78 15.09
C LYS A 107 3.29 -0.16 13.71
N ASP A 108 4.22 -0.70 12.93
CA ASP A 108 4.52 -0.23 11.59
C ASP A 108 3.34 -0.49 10.65
N LEU A 109 2.68 -1.64 10.76
CA LEU A 109 1.45 -1.94 10.03
C LEU A 109 0.33 -0.94 10.39
N GLY A 110 0.11 -0.69 11.68
CA GLY A 110 -0.92 0.27 12.14
C GLY A 110 -0.67 1.67 11.59
N THR A 111 0.59 2.10 11.57
CA THR A 111 1.00 3.39 10.99
C THR A 111 0.80 3.41 9.48
N MET A 112 1.21 2.35 8.78
CA MET A 112 1.09 2.21 7.33
C MET A 112 -0.36 2.22 6.83
N ILE A 113 -1.29 1.60 7.58
CA ILE A 113 -2.73 1.64 7.25
C ILE A 113 -3.28 3.06 7.39
N HIS A 114 -2.86 3.79 8.43
CA HIS A 114 -3.31 5.16 8.67
C HIS A 114 -2.74 6.14 7.64
N GLU A 115 -1.44 6.08 7.35
CA GLU A 115 -0.78 6.94 6.37
C GLU A 115 -1.24 6.71 4.93
N GLN A 116 -1.61 5.47 4.56
CA GLN A 116 -2.15 5.16 3.23
C GLN A 116 -3.66 5.47 3.09
N GLY A 117 -4.31 6.07 4.08
CA GLY A 117 -5.66 6.62 3.97
C GLY A 117 -5.71 7.84 3.04
N ASP A 118 -4.81 8.81 3.27
CA ASP A 118 -4.77 10.10 2.56
C ASP A 118 -4.38 10.01 1.08
N ILE A 119 -3.54 9.02 0.70
CA ILE A 119 -3.07 8.89 -0.69
C ILE A 119 -4.20 8.43 -1.63
N ILE A 120 -5.14 7.60 -1.15
CA ILE A 120 -6.27 7.17 -2.00
C ILE A 120 -7.18 8.36 -2.33
N ASP A 121 -7.41 9.26 -1.37
CA ASP A 121 -8.24 10.43 -1.57
C ASP A 121 -7.63 11.40 -2.59
N SER A 122 -6.29 11.50 -2.64
CA SER A 122 -5.58 12.32 -3.64
C SER A 122 -5.68 11.77 -5.07
N ILE A 123 -5.68 10.45 -5.26
CA ILE A 123 -5.87 9.83 -6.57
C ILE A 123 -7.32 10.02 -7.05
N GLU A 124 -8.28 9.88 -6.14
CA GLU A 124 -9.71 10.10 -6.41
C GLU A 124 -9.97 11.55 -6.84
N ALA A 125 -9.45 12.52 -6.09
CA ALA A 125 -9.54 13.93 -6.43
C ALA A 125 -8.90 14.25 -7.79
N ASN A 126 -7.75 13.64 -8.11
CA ASN A 126 -7.07 13.85 -9.38
C ASN A 126 -7.85 13.22 -10.56
N VAL A 127 -8.44 12.05 -10.38
CA VAL A 127 -9.25 11.38 -11.41
C VAL A 127 -10.56 12.13 -11.64
N GLU A 128 -11.24 12.58 -10.59
CA GLU A 128 -12.45 13.41 -10.69
C GLU A 128 -12.14 14.75 -11.37
N THR A 129 -11.02 15.39 -11.02
CA THR A 129 -10.55 16.62 -11.66
C THR A 129 -10.23 16.39 -13.14
N ALA A 130 -9.62 15.26 -13.49
CA ALA A 130 -9.36 14.90 -14.89
C ALA A 130 -10.65 14.65 -15.66
N GLU A 131 -11.64 13.98 -15.06
CA GLU A 131 -12.95 13.76 -15.69
C GLU A 131 -13.67 15.08 -15.97
N THR A 132 -13.79 15.94 -14.95
CA THR A 132 -14.44 17.25 -15.09
C THR A 132 -13.74 18.12 -16.13
N SER A 133 -12.41 18.12 -16.15
CA SER A 133 -11.61 18.83 -17.16
C SER A 133 -11.85 18.31 -18.57
N VAL A 134 -11.90 16.99 -18.79
CA VAL A 134 -12.17 16.39 -20.11
C VAL A 134 -13.60 16.71 -20.57
N GLN A 135 -14.58 16.65 -19.67
CA GLN A 135 -15.95 17.02 -20.01
C GLN A 135 -16.05 18.49 -20.42
N GLN A 136 -15.39 19.39 -19.70
CA GLN A 136 -15.36 20.82 -20.03
C GLN A 136 -14.65 21.08 -21.35
N ALA A 137 -13.47 20.49 -21.58
CA ALA A 137 -12.74 20.59 -22.83
C ALA A 137 -13.59 20.11 -24.03
N ASN A 138 -14.35 19.02 -23.87
CA ASN A 138 -15.25 18.54 -24.93
C ASN A 138 -16.37 19.55 -25.25
N ARG A 139 -16.95 20.19 -24.22
CA ARG A 139 -17.96 21.25 -24.42
C ARG A 139 -17.37 22.45 -25.15
N GLU A 140 -16.19 22.89 -24.77
CA GLU A 140 -15.50 24.02 -25.41
C GLU A 140 -15.13 23.71 -26.87
N LEU A 141 -14.60 22.51 -27.15
CA LEU A 141 -14.30 22.06 -28.51
C LEU A 141 -15.55 22.02 -29.40
N ARG A 142 -16.68 21.53 -28.87
CA ARG A 142 -17.98 21.54 -29.59
C ARG A 142 -18.47 22.96 -29.85
N ALA A 143 -18.36 23.84 -28.87
CA ALA A 143 -18.75 25.25 -29.03
C ALA A 143 -17.88 25.95 -30.08
N ALA A 144 -16.56 25.74 -30.05
CA ALA A 144 -15.60 26.29 -31.01
C ALA A 144 -15.88 25.78 -32.43
N SER A 145 -16.13 24.48 -32.61
CA SER A 145 -16.50 23.91 -33.92
C SER A 145 -17.79 24.51 -34.48
N ARG A 146 -18.81 24.69 -33.63
CA ARG A 146 -20.07 25.36 -34.02
C ARG A 146 -19.84 26.82 -34.41
N HIS A 147 -18.98 27.54 -33.68
CA HIS A 147 -18.65 28.92 -33.99
C HIS A 147 -17.88 29.02 -35.31
N GLN A 148 -16.89 28.15 -35.53
CA GLN A 148 -16.08 28.13 -36.75
C GLN A 148 -16.94 27.89 -38.00
N SER A 149 -17.85 26.92 -37.96
CA SER A 149 -18.75 26.62 -39.08
C SER A 149 -19.71 27.78 -39.39
N ALA A 150 -20.23 28.46 -38.36
CA ALA A 150 -21.08 29.64 -38.54
C ALA A 150 -20.29 30.84 -39.09
N SER A 151 -19.08 31.10 -38.57
CA SER A 151 -18.24 32.22 -39.01
C SER A 151 -17.78 32.08 -40.45
N ARG A 152 -17.47 30.86 -40.93
CA ARG A 152 -17.13 30.63 -42.35
C ARG A 152 -18.26 31.05 -43.30
N LYS A 153 -19.52 30.75 -42.94
CA LYS A 153 -20.70 31.18 -43.73
C LYS A 153 -20.83 32.71 -43.75
N LYS A 154 -20.66 33.35 -42.59
CA LYS A 154 -20.70 34.82 -42.47
C LYS A 154 -19.58 35.50 -43.27
N ILE A 155 -18.36 34.97 -43.22
CA ILE A 155 -17.22 35.49 -43.99
C ILE A 155 -17.48 35.37 -45.50
N CYS A 156 -18.00 34.23 -45.97
CA CYS A 156 -18.34 34.04 -47.38
C CYS A 156 -19.42 35.04 -47.84
N LEU A 157 -20.46 35.26 -47.03
CA LEU A 157 -21.49 36.26 -47.30
C LEU A 157 -20.90 37.69 -47.37
N LEU A 158 -20.05 38.06 -46.42
CA LEU A 158 -19.41 39.37 -46.38
C LEU A 158 -18.56 39.61 -47.64
N LEU A 159 -17.74 38.63 -48.04
CA LEU A 159 -16.93 38.72 -49.25
C LEU A 159 -17.78 38.89 -50.52
N LEU A 160 -18.91 38.18 -50.63
CA LEU A 160 -19.83 38.32 -51.76
C LEU A 160 -20.42 39.73 -51.83
N VAL A 161 -20.86 40.28 -50.70
CA VAL A 161 -21.41 41.65 -50.63
C VAL A 161 -20.34 42.70 -51.03
N LEU A 162 -19.10 42.57 -50.56
CA LEU A 162 -18.01 43.46 -50.95
C LEU A 162 -17.69 43.39 -52.44
N ALA A 163 -17.69 42.19 -53.04
CA ALA A 163 -17.44 42.02 -54.47
C ALA A 163 -18.53 42.70 -55.32
N VAL A 164 -19.81 42.57 -54.94
CA VAL A 164 -20.92 43.24 -55.63
C VAL A 164 -20.82 44.75 -55.49
N ALA A 165 -20.51 45.27 -54.30
CA ALA A 165 -20.34 46.70 -54.08
C ALA A 165 -19.19 47.27 -54.93
N ALA A 166 -18.05 46.59 -55.01
CA ALA A 166 -16.92 46.99 -55.84
C ALA A 166 -17.28 47.01 -57.34
N LEU A 167 -18.05 46.02 -57.81
CA LEU A 167 -18.53 45.97 -59.19
C LEU A 167 -19.43 47.18 -59.52
N VAL A 168 -20.39 47.49 -58.65
CA VAL A 168 -21.30 48.63 -58.82
C VAL A 168 -20.53 49.95 -58.85
N LEU A 169 -19.60 50.15 -57.91
CA LEU A 169 -18.75 51.33 -57.89
C LEU A 169 -17.91 51.46 -59.16
N GLY A 170 -17.32 50.35 -59.64
CA GLY A 170 -16.57 50.31 -60.88
C GLY A 170 -17.40 50.71 -62.11
N ILE A 171 -18.65 50.22 -62.20
CA ILE A 171 -19.59 50.58 -63.28
C ILE A 171 -19.93 52.07 -63.22
N VAL A 172 -20.23 52.61 -62.03
CA VAL A 172 -20.57 54.03 -61.85
C VAL A 172 -19.40 54.93 -62.28
N ILE A 173 -18.19 54.61 -61.82
CA ILE A 173 -16.99 55.36 -62.19
C ILE A 173 -16.75 55.28 -63.70
N TRP A 174 -16.87 54.09 -64.30
CA TRP A 174 -16.69 53.91 -65.75
C TRP A 174 -17.73 54.68 -66.57
N LEU A 175 -18.99 54.69 -66.15
CA LEU A 175 -20.04 55.52 -66.78
C LEU A 175 -19.75 57.01 -66.63
N SER A 176 -19.23 57.43 -65.46
CA SER A 176 -18.86 58.82 -65.19
C SER A 176 -17.65 59.30 -65.98
N THR A 177 -16.69 58.42 -66.29
CA THR A 177 -15.49 58.80 -67.07
C THR A 177 -15.72 58.71 -68.57
N ARG A 178 -16.68 57.89 -69.01
CA ARG A 178 -17.05 57.75 -70.42
C ARG A 178 -18.00 58.87 -70.91
N LYS A 179 -18.73 59.51 -69.99
CA LYS A 179 -19.67 60.60 -70.27
C LYS A 179 -18.96 61.95 -70.21
#